data_AF-A0A015W214-F1
#
_entry.id   AF-A0A015W214-F1
#
_cell.length_a   1.000
_cell.length_b   1.000
_cell.length_c   1.000
_cell.angle_alpha   90.00
_cell.angle_beta   90.00
_cell.angle_gamma   90.00
#
_symmetry.space_group_name_H-M   'P 1'
#
loop_
_entity.id
_entity.type
_entity.pdbx_description
1 polymer ?
#
loop_
_entity_poly.entity_id
_entity_poly.type
_entity_poly.pdbx_seq_one_letter_code
_entity_poly.pdbx_strand_id
1 'polypeptide(L)'
;MNKERVGIITELSSNEYKFRYDDEYFNDPSKPSISLTLTKQQQEYTSHYLFPFFANMLSEGHNRIVQARLLQIDEKDDFGILLATAHTDTAGAVTIKPLDYD
;
A
#
# COMPACT_ATOMS: atom_id res chain seq x y z
N MET A 1 9.04 0.66 6.18
CA MET A 1 9.91 -0.53 6.06
C MET A 1 10.89 -0.51 7.22
N ASN A 2 11.05 -1.59 8.00
CA ASN A 2 11.95 -1.59 9.17
C ASN A 2 11.77 -0.37 10.11
N LYS A 3 10.51 0.03 10.36
CA LYS A 3 10.09 1.22 11.16
C LYS A 3 10.32 2.61 10.54
N GLU A 4 10.81 2.68 9.30
CA GLU A 4 10.98 3.94 8.57
C GLU A 4 9.80 4.22 7.63
N ARG A 5 9.44 5.51 7.48
CA ARG A 5 8.44 5.98 6.52
C ARG A 5 9.03 5.95 5.12
N VAL A 6 8.38 5.22 4.22
CA VAL A 6 8.89 5.03 2.85
C VAL A 6 8.20 5.95 1.84
N GLY A 7 6.91 6.20 2.05
CA GLY A 7 6.08 6.92 1.11
C GLY A 7 4.61 6.84 1.50
N ILE A 8 3.78 7.39 0.63
CA ILE A 8 2.33 7.47 0.79
C ILE A 8 1.69 6.82 -0.44
N ILE A 9 0.77 5.89 -0.21
CA ILE A 9 -0.20 5.47 -1.21
C ILE A 9 -1.51 6.21 -0.98
N THR A 10 -2.12 6.69 -2.05
CA THR A 10 -3.35 7.48 -2.05
C THR A 10 -4.29 6.94 -3.11
N GLU A 11 -5.52 6.63 -2.74
CA GLU A 11 -6.62 6.50 -3.68
C GLU A 11 -7.09 7.91 -4.06
N LEU A 12 -6.86 8.33 -5.31
CA LEU A 12 -7.26 9.64 -5.84
C LEU A 12 -8.73 9.64 -6.27
N SER A 13 -9.20 8.49 -6.78
CA SER A 13 -10.59 8.20 -7.11
C SER A 13 -10.78 6.68 -7.16
N SER A 14 -12.02 6.18 -7.33
CA SER A 14 -12.33 4.74 -7.32
C SER A 14 -11.42 3.87 -8.20
N ASN A 15 -10.88 4.42 -9.28
CA ASN A 15 -10.00 3.72 -10.22
C ASN A 15 -8.72 4.52 -10.49
N GLU A 16 -8.22 5.28 -9.53
CA GLU A 16 -6.94 6.00 -9.70
C GLU A 16 -6.16 6.02 -8.40
N TYR A 17 -4.93 5.53 -8.46
CA TYR A 17 -4.03 5.38 -7.33
C TYR A 17 -2.74 6.12 -7.59
N LYS A 18 -2.21 6.74 -6.53
CA LYS A 18 -0.89 7.37 -6.53
C LYS A 18 -0.03 6.77 -5.43
N PHE A 19 1.21 6.43 -5.75
CA PHE A 19 2.23 6.15 -4.76
C PHE A 19 3.36 7.19 -4.88
N ARG A 20 3.71 7.84 -3.78
CA ARG A 20 4.82 8.79 -3.72
C ARG A 20 5.80 8.37 -2.65
N TYR A 21 7.08 8.26 -3.02
CA TYR A 21 8.17 8.11 -2.05
C TYR A 21 8.32 9.36 -1.18
N ASP A 22 8.60 9.14 0.10
CA ASP A 22 8.99 10.20 1.03
C ASP A 22 10.31 10.85 0.56
N ASP A 23 10.48 12.15 0.78
CA ASP A 23 11.65 12.88 0.29
C ASP A 23 12.95 12.37 0.92
N GLU A 24 12.95 12.07 2.23
CA GLU A 24 14.13 11.56 2.92
C GLU A 24 14.48 10.16 2.42
N TYR A 25 13.47 9.30 2.28
CA TYR A 25 13.65 7.95 1.77
C TYR A 25 14.12 7.94 0.31
N PHE A 26 13.57 8.81 -0.54
CA PHE A 26 13.91 8.91 -1.96
C PHE A 26 15.37 9.34 -2.16
N ASN A 27 15.81 10.37 -1.42
CA ASN A 27 17.13 10.95 -1.59
C ASN A 27 18.28 10.16 -0.97
N ASP A 28 18.01 9.20 -0.08
CA ASP A 28 19.05 8.34 0.50
C ASP A 28 19.38 7.15 -0.41
N PRO A 29 20.55 7.11 -1.08
CA PRO A 29 20.92 6.05 -2.03
C PRO A 29 21.11 4.68 -1.36
N SER A 30 21.24 4.62 -0.03
CA SER A 30 21.32 3.35 0.70
C SER A 30 19.96 2.66 0.85
N LYS A 31 18.86 3.39 0.67
CA LYS A 31 17.50 2.85 0.80
C LYS A 31 17.07 2.14 -0.48
N PRO A 32 16.56 0.90 -0.39
CA PRO A 32 16.14 0.15 -1.57
C PRO A 32 14.77 0.62 -2.07
N SER A 33 14.46 0.27 -3.31
CA SER A 33 13.09 0.38 -3.85
C SER A 33 12.15 -0.60 -3.15
N ILE A 34 10.86 -0.27 -3.05
CA ILE A 34 9.87 -1.18 -2.43
C ILE A 34 9.53 -2.38 -3.32
N SER A 35 9.66 -2.24 -4.64
CA SER A 35 9.46 -3.33 -5.59
C SER A 35 10.25 -3.10 -6.87
N LEU A 36 10.28 -4.11 -7.75
CA LEU A 36 10.89 -4.01 -9.07
C LEU A 36 10.15 -3.05 -10.02
N THR A 37 8.86 -2.77 -9.76
CA THR A 37 8.02 -1.90 -10.58
C THR A 37 7.82 -0.51 -9.98
N LEU A 38 8.09 -0.34 -8.69
CA LEU A 38 8.06 0.92 -7.96
C LEU A 38 9.48 1.27 -7.56
N THR A 39 10.32 1.66 -8.52
CA THR A 39 11.75 1.91 -8.28
C THR A 39 12.02 3.33 -7.77
N LYS A 40 13.18 3.57 -7.17
CA LYS A 40 13.63 4.92 -6.80
C LYS A 40 14.18 5.75 -7.97
N GLN A 41 13.89 5.38 -9.22
CA GLN A 41 14.18 6.23 -10.40
C GLN A 41 13.12 7.33 -10.60
N GLN A 42 11.94 7.15 -10.02
CA GLN A 42 10.82 8.05 -10.10
C GLN A 42 10.20 8.18 -8.71
N GLN A 43 9.93 9.41 -8.29
CA GLN A 43 9.44 9.67 -6.95
C GLN A 43 7.93 9.40 -6.81
N GLU A 44 7.17 9.63 -7.88
CA GLU A 44 5.70 9.53 -7.90
C GLU A 44 5.22 8.61 -9.02
N TYR A 45 4.34 7.67 -8.70
CA TYR A 45 3.74 6.73 -9.61
C TYR A 45 2.21 6.90 -9.60
N THR A 46 1.57 6.84 -10.76
CA THR A 46 0.11 6.82 -10.89
C THR A 46 -0.34 5.60 -11.69
N SER A 47 -1.53 5.08 -11.38
CA SER A 47 -2.09 3.90 -12.05
C SER A 47 -3.61 3.86 -11.90
N HIS A 48 -4.30 3.34 -12.92
CA HIS A 48 -5.74 3.06 -12.84
C HIS A 48 -6.11 1.81 -12.04
N TYR A 49 -5.09 1.05 -11.66
CA TYR A 49 -5.21 -0.17 -10.85
C TYR A 49 -4.32 -0.06 -9.63
N LEU A 50 -4.73 -0.67 -8.51
CA LEU A 50 -3.86 -0.80 -7.34
C LEU A 50 -2.54 -1.47 -7.76
N PHE A 51 -1.41 -0.88 -7.40
CA PHE A 51 -0.13 -1.40 -7.87
C PHE A 51 0.07 -2.85 -7.41
N PRO A 52 0.61 -3.75 -8.26
CA PRO A 52 0.78 -5.16 -7.92
C PRO A 52 1.48 -5.40 -6.58
N PHE A 53 2.43 -4.53 -6.21
CA PHE A 53 3.10 -4.59 -4.91
C PHE A 53 2.12 -4.54 -3.73
N PHE A 54 1.14 -3.63 -3.77
CA PHE A 54 0.14 -3.48 -2.72
C PHE A 54 -0.99 -4.50 -2.86
N ALA A 55 -1.40 -4.83 -4.09
CA ALA A 55 -2.42 -5.85 -4.34
C ALA A 55 -2.00 -7.22 -3.79
N ASN A 56 -0.71 -7.58 -3.89
CA ASN A 56 -0.17 -8.82 -3.33
C ASN A 56 -0.20 -8.88 -1.79
N MET A 57 -0.48 -7.76 -1.10
CA MET A 57 -0.67 -7.75 0.35
C MET A 57 -2.10 -8.10 0.76
N LEU A 58 -3.04 -8.13 -0.19
CA LEU A 58 -4.44 -8.45 0.07
C LEU A 58 -4.62 -9.95 0.27
N SER A 59 -5.53 -10.32 1.18
CA SER A 59 -6.03 -11.68 1.23
C SER A 59 -6.87 -11.98 -0.01
N GLU A 60 -6.78 -13.22 -0.50
CA GLU A 60 -7.53 -13.68 -1.67
C GLU A 60 -8.58 -14.74 -1.30
N GLY A 61 -9.56 -14.96 -2.18
CA GLY A 61 -10.54 -16.04 -2.07
C GLY A 61 -11.37 -16.00 -0.79
N HIS A 62 -11.49 -17.15 -0.11
CA HIS A 62 -12.35 -17.28 1.08
C HIS A 62 -11.88 -16.40 2.25
N ASN A 63 -10.57 -16.20 2.41
CA ASN A 63 -10.02 -15.35 3.48
C ASN A 63 -10.42 -13.89 3.30
N ARG A 64 -10.47 -13.42 2.05
CA ARG A 64 -10.94 -12.08 1.70
C ARG A 64 -12.39 -11.86 2.12
N ILE A 65 -13.26 -12.80 1.77
CA ILE A 65 -14.70 -12.75 2.10
C ILE A 65 -14.89 -12.69 3.62
N VAL A 66 -14.17 -13.53 4.37
CA VAL A 66 -14.24 -13.56 5.83
C VAL A 66 -13.75 -12.24 6.42
N GLN A 67 -12.61 -11.71 5.96
CA GLN A 67 -12.06 -10.43 6.45
C GLN A 67 -12.99 -9.25 6.13
N ALA A 68 -13.48 -9.13 4.90
CA ALA A 68 -14.38 -8.07 4.50
C ALA A 68 -15.67 -8.06 5.36
N ARG A 69 -16.25 -9.23 5.63
CA ARG A 69 -17.42 -9.35 6.51
C ARG A 69 -17.13 -8.99 7.96
N LEU A 70 -16.00 -9.45 8.50
CA LEU A 70 -15.60 -9.15 9.87
C LEU A 70 -15.34 -7.65 10.07
N LEU A 71 -14.77 -6.99 9.06
CA LEU A 71 -14.39 -5.58 9.09
C LEU A 71 -15.51 -4.65 8.58
N GLN A 72 -16.63 -5.21 8.11
CA GLN A 72 -17.75 -4.48 7.50
C GLN A 72 -17.33 -3.60 6.30
N ILE A 73 -16.40 -4.10 5.49
CA ILE A 73 -15.89 -3.46 4.28
C ILE A 73 -16.53 -4.14 3.06
N ASP A 74 -16.79 -3.39 1.98
CA ASP A 74 -17.23 -4.00 0.71
C ASP A 74 -16.15 -4.97 0.22
N GLU A 75 -16.53 -6.19 -0.14
CA GLU A 75 -15.59 -7.20 -0.67
C GLU A 75 -14.84 -6.70 -1.93
N LYS A 76 -15.36 -5.68 -2.62
CA LYS A 76 -14.75 -5.02 -3.80
C LYS A 76 -13.88 -3.81 -3.47
N ASP A 77 -13.86 -3.34 -2.23
CA ASP A 77 -13.04 -2.22 -1.80
C ASP A 77 -11.61 -2.69 -1.48
N ASP A 78 -10.81 -2.88 -2.54
CA ASP A 78 -9.41 -3.30 -2.44
C ASP A 78 -8.59 -2.38 -1.53
N PHE A 79 -8.82 -1.06 -1.60
CA PHE A 79 -8.07 -0.09 -0.83
C PHE A 79 -8.48 -0.09 0.64
N GLY A 80 -9.78 -0.18 0.94
CA GLY A 80 -10.30 -0.35 2.29
C GLY A 80 -9.78 -1.63 2.94
N ILE A 81 -9.81 -2.76 2.22
CA ILE A 81 -9.24 -4.03 2.70
C ILE A 81 -7.74 -3.88 2.95
N LEU A 82 -6.99 -3.22 2.05
CA LEU A 82 -5.57 -2.95 2.22
C LEU A 82 -5.29 -2.21 3.53
N LEU A 83 -5.96 -1.08 3.78
CA LEU A 83 -5.79 -0.29 5.02
C LEU A 83 -6.14 -1.11 6.27
N ALA A 84 -7.21 -1.90 6.18
CA ALA A 84 -7.72 -2.65 7.32
C ALA A 84 -6.94 -3.94 7.60
N THR A 85 -6.02 -4.36 6.74
CA THR A 85 -5.31 -5.66 6.90
C THR A 85 -3.80 -5.54 6.83
N ALA A 86 -3.25 -4.56 6.12
CA ALA A 86 -1.81 -4.35 5.94
C ALA A 86 -1.13 -3.62 7.13
N HIS A 87 -1.77 -3.60 8.29
CA HIS A 87 -1.30 -2.93 9.51
C HIS A 87 -0.52 -3.86 10.46
N THR A 88 -0.67 -5.18 10.32
CA THR A 88 -0.01 -6.19 11.16
C THR A 88 0.69 -7.25 10.33
N ASP A 89 2.02 -7.28 10.41
CA ASP A 89 2.93 -8.37 10.04
C ASP A 89 2.48 -9.24 8.84
N THR A 90 2.12 -8.59 7.73
CA THR A 90 2.03 -9.25 6.43
C THR A 90 3.42 -9.80 6.11
N ALA A 91 3.55 -11.05 5.67
CA ALA A 91 4.83 -11.69 5.37
C ALA A 91 5.74 -10.79 4.50
N GLY A 92 6.63 -10.02 5.15
CA GLY A 92 7.40 -8.95 4.50
C GLY A 92 7.73 -7.77 5.43
N ALA A 93 8.63 -6.90 4.99
CA ALA A 93 9.18 -5.79 5.79
C ALA A 93 8.35 -4.48 5.74
N VAL A 94 7.15 -4.50 5.15
CA VAL A 94 6.35 -3.30 4.83
C VAL A 94 5.02 -3.32 5.60
N THR A 95 4.68 -2.18 6.18
CA THR A 95 3.43 -1.95 6.92
C THR A 95 2.77 -0.71 6.35
N ILE A 96 1.45 -0.76 6.18
CA ILE A 96 0.64 0.38 5.75
C ILE A 96 -0.13 0.89 6.96
N LYS A 97 -0.16 2.20 7.11
CA LYS A 97 -0.90 2.88 8.18
C LYS A 97 -1.74 3.98 7.55
N PRO A 98 -3.01 4.15 7.99
CA PRO A 98 -3.78 5.34 7.65
C PRO A 98 -2.99 6.60 7.97
N LEU A 99 -3.09 7.60 7.10
CA LEU A 99 -2.59 8.93 7.38
C LEU A 99 -3.69 9.66 8.16
N ASP A 100 -3.51 9.83 9.47
CA ASP A 100 -4.38 10.71 10.24
C ASP A 100 -4.12 12.14 9.76
N TYR A 101 -5.19 12.83 9.33
CA TYR A 101 -5.17 14.28 9.16
C TYR A 101 -5.60 14.89 10.50
N ASP A 102 -4.71 15.63 11.15
CA ASP A 102 -5.07 16.54 12.24
C ASP A 102 -5.95 17.69 11.73
#